data_AF-A0A1G2BEV2-F1
#
_entry.id   AF-A0A1G2BEV2-F1
#
_cell.length_a   1.000
_cell.length_b   1.000
_cell.length_c   1.000
_cell.angle_alpha   90.00
_cell.angle_beta   90.00
_cell.angle_gamma   90.00
#
_symmetry.space_group_name_H-M   'P 1'
#
loop_
_entity.id
_entity.type
_entity.pdbx_description
1 polymer ?
#
loop_
_entity_poly.entity_id
_entity_poly.type
_entity_poly.pdbx_seq_one_letter_code
_entity_poly.pdbx_strand_id
1 'polypeptide(L)'
;MKKGLLFLVLIGEVFFLGSYQTAWAVDFSEERNGAWETFKQITIEGYKNYPAYGLVFDSASCTPDSNAACDYAVSEGQGYGLLLAAIQKDQKTFDQILTAADKWMWQADRRGYGWKTYTDGSTPDTNAATDGDEDIAMALLLADKLQASGQWNKNTAYQKRAQEIIASIYETMTLNNYLCPGNYTCTPDELNFSYFAPAWYKVFAVYDPAHDWRGVIDKQYDLLLAVAKKFNGLIPDWCTENGDVTYNNRPHNMTYDAIRVPWRLALDSIWNNDPRAQEYLNLVMPYVLAKSGAKDIKMYSIPEGNPLEWHNELTVALWSAGAWGSNLPADQKNALVQEFRSFYNPVDQSFNATWAPAKWYYFNQALSLLAAATIDGSLFNPLPFLDAQDNTKSKLFRKKGKIDRQRILVQVRQKGENYTLAFFKRGKSAKNAVYRKSAHPFYQVNYIHATTLQKIIIKNHRVILKHKSGFKKIFKLFLKWQAKDIF
;
A
#
# COMPACT_ATOMS: atom_id res chain seq x y z
N MET A 1 -17.40 12.63 19.53
CA MET A 1 -16.01 13.14 19.46
C MET A 1 -15.83 13.93 18.17
N LYS A 2 -15.22 15.13 18.22
CA LYS A 2 -15.12 16.06 17.08
C LYS A 2 -13.90 15.74 16.22
N LYS A 3 -14.11 15.27 14.99
CA LYS A 3 -13.07 15.09 13.96
C LYS A 3 -12.69 16.46 13.39
N GLY A 4 -11.40 16.76 13.29
CA GLY A 4 -10.88 18.03 12.76
C GLY A 4 -10.02 17.79 11.52
N LEU A 5 -10.35 18.45 10.42
CA LEU A 5 -9.50 18.52 9.22
C LEU A 5 -8.35 19.50 9.46
N LEU A 6 -7.12 19.13 9.08
CA LEU A 6 -5.96 20.03 9.08
C LEU A 6 -5.70 20.50 7.64
N PHE A 7 -5.49 21.80 7.44
CA PHE A 7 -5.07 22.37 6.15
C PHE A 7 -3.70 23.05 6.31
N LEU A 8 -2.78 22.82 5.37
CA LEU A 8 -1.58 23.62 5.19
C LEU A 8 -1.82 24.54 3.99
N VAL A 9 -1.71 25.85 4.17
CA VAL A 9 -1.78 26.82 3.07
C VAL A 9 -0.40 27.47 2.93
N LEU A 10 0.33 27.11 1.88
CA LEU A 10 1.48 27.87 1.41
C LEU A 10 0.97 29.01 0.53
N ILE A 11 1.54 30.20 0.68
CA ILE A 11 1.07 31.42 0.00
C ILE A 11 1.30 31.25 -1.52
N GLY A 12 0.26 30.80 -2.23
CA GLY A 12 0.26 30.64 -3.68
C GLY A 12 -0.62 29.50 -4.18
N GLU A 13 -0.75 28.42 -3.40
CA GLU A 13 -1.50 27.23 -3.80
C GLU A 13 -2.25 26.67 -2.59
N VAL A 14 -3.57 26.47 -2.75
CA VAL A 14 -4.36 25.70 -1.78
C VAL A 14 -4.06 24.24 -2.07
N PHE A 15 -3.10 23.68 -1.35
CA PHE A 15 -2.93 22.23 -1.32
C PHE A 15 -4.11 21.63 -0.56
N PHE A 16 -4.85 20.75 -1.23
CA PHE A 16 -5.68 19.79 -0.52
C PHE A 16 -4.71 18.87 0.22
N LEU A 17 -4.57 19.06 1.54
CA LEU A 17 -4.15 17.96 2.38
C LEU A 17 -5.25 16.91 2.23
N GLY A 18 -4.95 15.89 1.43
CA GLY A 18 -5.80 14.73 1.24
C GLY A 18 -5.90 13.95 2.53
N SER A 19 -6.65 14.45 3.52
CA SER A 19 -7.46 13.54 4.31
C SER A 19 -8.65 13.20 3.42
N TYR A 20 -8.59 12.07 2.72
CA TYR A 20 -9.78 11.37 2.28
C TYR A 20 -10.53 10.93 3.55
N GLN A 21 -11.20 11.87 4.21
CA GLN A 21 -12.31 11.56 5.12
C GLN A 21 -13.59 11.99 4.40
N THR A 22 -13.89 11.28 3.32
CA THR A 22 -15.25 11.23 2.78
C THR A 22 -16.04 10.24 3.63
N ALA A 23 -16.79 10.74 4.62
CA ALA A 23 -18.02 10.20 5.23
C ALA A 23 -18.29 8.67 5.41
N TRP A 24 -17.35 7.76 5.18
CA TRP A 24 -17.52 6.29 5.18
C TRP A 24 -16.21 5.60 5.57
N ALA A 25 -15.56 6.02 6.66
CA ALA A 25 -14.33 5.37 7.10
C ALA A 25 -14.67 3.93 7.55
N VAL A 26 -14.43 2.96 6.66
CA VAL A 26 -14.31 1.57 7.05
C VAL A 26 -13.09 1.50 7.96
N ASP A 27 -13.30 0.96 9.15
CA ASP A 27 -12.30 0.89 10.21
C ASP A 27 -12.22 -0.57 10.63
N PHE A 28 -11.11 -1.23 10.34
CA PHE A 28 -10.86 -2.62 10.73
C PHE A 28 -9.99 -2.71 11.99
N SER A 29 -9.86 -1.63 12.78
CA SER A 29 -8.91 -1.60 13.89
C SER A 29 -9.18 -2.63 14.98
N GLU A 30 -10.44 -2.91 15.29
CA GLU A 30 -10.80 -3.96 16.24
C GLU A 30 -10.40 -5.35 15.71
N GLU A 31 -10.82 -5.66 14.49
CA GLU A 31 -10.55 -6.95 13.83
C GLU A 31 -9.04 -7.18 13.64
N ARG A 32 -8.31 -6.14 13.21
CA ARG A 32 -6.86 -6.18 13.03
C ARG A 32 -6.13 -6.39 14.35
N ASN A 33 -6.50 -5.67 15.40
CA ASN A 33 -5.80 -5.78 16.69
C ASN A 33 -6.01 -7.16 17.31
N GLY A 34 -7.23 -7.70 17.25
CA GLY A 34 -7.51 -9.04 17.75
C GLY A 34 -6.78 -10.11 16.96
N ALA A 35 -6.93 -10.11 15.63
CA ALA A 35 -6.34 -11.12 14.76
C ALA A 35 -4.81 -11.13 14.77
N TRP A 36 -4.17 -9.98 15.00
CA TRP A 36 -2.71 -9.91 15.12
C TRP A 36 -2.17 -10.72 16.30
N GLU A 37 -2.86 -10.68 17.45
CA GLU A 37 -2.43 -11.45 18.62
C GLU A 37 -2.58 -12.95 18.36
N THR A 38 -3.72 -13.40 17.82
CA THR A 38 -3.92 -14.82 17.45
C THR A 38 -2.90 -15.27 16.39
N PHE A 39 -2.63 -14.43 15.38
CA PHE A 39 -1.64 -14.70 14.36
C PHE A 39 -0.25 -14.94 14.96
N LYS A 40 0.22 -14.06 15.85
CA LYS A 40 1.51 -14.22 16.53
C LYS A 40 1.55 -15.49 17.39
N GLN A 41 0.47 -15.78 18.13
CA GLN A 41 0.40 -16.96 18.98
C GLN A 41 0.55 -18.25 18.17
N ILE A 42 -0.14 -18.35 17.04
CA ILE A 42 -0.12 -19.56 16.20
C ILE A 42 1.18 -19.67 15.41
N THR A 43 1.60 -18.59 14.74
CA THR A 43 2.66 -18.66 13.72
C THR A 43 4.06 -18.39 14.25
N ILE A 44 4.21 -17.79 15.43
CA ILE A 44 5.51 -17.41 15.99
C ILE A 44 5.70 -18.01 17.39
N GLU A 45 4.84 -17.66 18.34
CA GLU A 45 5.00 -18.04 19.76
C GLU A 45 4.76 -19.54 19.99
N GLY A 46 3.91 -20.17 19.16
CA GLY A 46 3.73 -21.62 19.10
C GLY A 46 5.03 -22.37 18.80
N TYR A 47 6.02 -21.69 18.22
CA TYR A 47 7.29 -22.26 17.82
C TYR A 47 8.46 -21.90 18.75
N LYS A 48 8.21 -21.34 19.93
CA LYS A 48 9.25 -20.89 20.88
C LYS A 48 10.26 -21.95 21.35
N ASN A 49 9.93 -23.22 21.20
CA ASN A 49 10.79 -24.34 21.58
C ASN A 49 11.63 -24.90 20.42
N TYR A 50 11.52 -24.34 19.21
CA TYR A 50 12.28 -24.78 18.03
C TYR A 50 13.51 -23.90 17.76
N PRO A 51 14.57 -24.45 17.15
CA PRO A 51 15.78 -23.70 16.82
C PRO A 51 15.52 -22.43 15.99
N ALA A 52 14.67 -22.50 14.98
CA ALA A 52 14.32 -21.39 14.09
C ALA A 52 13.22 -20.47 14.65
N TYR A 53 13.05 -20.43 15.97
CA TYR A 53 12.12 -19.52 16.64
C TYR A 53 12.33 -18.06 16.22
N GLY A 54 11.20 -17.36 16.04
CA GLY A 54 11.12 -15.98 15.59
C GLY A 54 10.69 -15.85 14.14
N LEU A 55 10.81 -16.91 13.33
CA LEU A 55 10.17 -16.96 12.02
C LEU A 55 8.65 -17.07 12.14
N VAL A 56 7.95 -16.64 11.10
CA VAL A 56 6.53 -16.87 10.86
C VAL A 56 6.37 -18.22 10.16
N PHE A 57 5.84 -19.21 10.88
CA PHE A 57 5.62 -20.57 10.39
C PHE A 57 4.20 -20.79 9.87
N ASP A 58 4.07 -21.68 8.89
CA ASP A 58 2.81 -22.33 8.56
C ASP A 58 2.63 -23.59 9.41
N SER A 59 1.63 -23.56 10.28
CA SER A 59 1.25 -24.73 11.08
C SER A 59 0.39 -25.67 10.23
N ALA A 60 0.84 -26.90 9.99
CA ALA A 60 0.13 -27.96 9.24
C ALA A 60 0.36 -28.04 7.72
N SER A 61 1.63 -28.01 7.31
CA SER A 61 1.99 -28.39 5.94
C SER A 61 1.85 -29.88 5.62
N CYS A 62 1.73 -30.72 6.66
CA CYS A 62 1.51 -32.17 6.55
C CYS A 62 0.28 -32.58 7.37
N THR A 63 -0.27 -33.76 7.04
CA THR A 63 -1.41 -34.39 7.71
C THR A 63 -1.28 -34.41 9.25
N PRO A 64 -2.39 -34.44 10.00
CA PRO A 64 -2.42 -34.29 11.48
C PRO A 64 -1.52 -35.24 12.28
N ASP A 65 -1.02 -36.32 11.68
CA ASP A 65 -0.26 -37.38 12.35
C ASP A 65 1.27 -37.33 12.14
N SER A 66 1.83 -36.25 11.56
CA SER A 66 3.29 -36.18 11.33
C SER A 66 3.93 -34.87 11.81
N ASN A 67 4.62 -34.98 12.96
CA ASN A 67 5.80 -34.25 13.45
C ASN A 67 6.10 -32.80 13.00
N ALA A 68 6.68 -32.03 13.93
CA ALA A 68 7.34 -30.74 13.71
C ALA A 68 8.40 -30.66 12.59
N ALA A 69 8.76 -31.81 11.99
CA ALA A 69 9.64 -31.93 10.83
C ALA A 69 8.99 -31.45 9.51
N CYS A 70 7.68 -31.18 9.51
CA CYS A 70 6.94 -30.72 8.33
C CYS A 70 6.60 -29.24 8.32
N ASP A 71 6.52 -28.60 9.49
CA ASP A 71 6.22 -27.17 9.58
C ASP A 71 7.39 -26.36 9.04
N TYR A 72 7.06 -25.35 8.25
CA TYR A 72 8.06 -24.51 7.60
C TYR A 72 7.66 -23.05 7.64
N ALA A 73 8.66 -22.19 7.59
CA ALA A 73 8.55 -20.78 7.31
C ALA A 73 8.90 -20.54 5.84
N VAL A 74 8.20 -19.63 5.19
CA VAL A 74 8.57 -19.13 3.86
C VAL A 74 8.94 -17.65 3.91
N SER A 75 9.78 -17.19 2.97
CA SER A 75 10.22 -15.79 2.92
C SER A 75 9.03 -14.83 2.75
N GLU A 76 8.03 -15.24 1.96
CA GLU A 76 6.74 -14.57 1.82
C GLU A 76 6.06 -14.30 3.18
N GLY A 77 5.95 -15.34 4.01
CA GLY A 77 5.36 -15.25 5.34
C GLY A 77 6.14 -14.30 6.26
N GLN A 78 7.46 -14.18 6.09
CA GLN A 78 8.26 -13.22 6.83
C GLN A 78 7.96 -11.78 6.38
N GLY A 79 7.88 -11.56 5.07
CA GLY A 79 7.46 -10.27 4.50
C GLY A 79 6.10 -9.83 5.03
N TYR A 80 5.11 -10.72 5.00
CA TYR A 80 3.78 -10.44 5.55
C TYR A 80 3.81 -10.15 7.05
N GLY A 81 4.52 -10.98 7.83
CA GLY A 81 4.64 -10.78 9.27
C GLY A 81 5.30 -9.44 9.64
N LEU A 82 6.33 -9.02 8.91
CA LEU A 82 6.99 -7.73 9.11
C LEU A 82 6.08 -6.55 8.72
N LEU A 83 5.36 -6.64 7.59
CA LEU A 83 4.39 -5.63 7.19
C LEU A 83 3.30 -5.46 8.26
N LEU A 84 2.76 -6.57 8.76
CA LEU A 84 1.74 -6.56 9.81
C LEU A 84 2.28 -6.00 11.13
N ALA A 85 3.47 -6.40 11.56
CA ALA A 85 4.09 -5.85 12.76
C ALA A 85 4.31 -4.32 12.63
N ALA A 86 4.67 -3.81 11.45
CA ALA A 86 4.76 -2.37 11.18
C ALA A 86 3.39 -1.68 11.26
N ILE A 87 2.34 -2.23 10.64
CA ILE A 87 0.96 -1.71 10.68
C ILE A 87 0.45 -1.64 12.13
N GLN A 88 0.71 -2.69 12.91
CA GLN A 88 0.29 -2.83 14.31
C GLN A 88 1.20 -2.08 15.29
N LYS A 89 2.29 -1.48 14.78
CA LYS A 89 3.31 -0.78 15.56
C LYS A 89 3.99 -1.66 16.61
N ASP A 90 4.09 -2.96 16.35
CA ASP A 90 4.71 -3.96 17.21
C ASP A 90 6.20 -4.11 16.89
N GLN A 91 7.00 -3.14 17.34
CA GLN A 91 8.44 -3.12 17.06
C GLN A 91 9.15 -4.38 17.58
N LYS A 92 8.71 -4.92 18.73
CA LYS A 92 9.35 -6.10 19.33
C LYS A 92 9.21 -7.32 18.43
N THR A 93 7.99 -7.61 17.97
CA THR A 93 7.76 -8.74 17.05
C THR A 93 8.42 -8.47 15.69
N PHE A 94 8.42 -7.23 15.21
CA PHE A 94 9.14 -6.87 13.98
C PHE A 94 10.63 -7.24 14.06
N ASP A 95 11.32 -6.79 15.12
CA ASP A 95 12.75 -7.06 15.30
C ASP A 95 13.05 -8.55 15.47
N GLN A 96 12.14 -9.29 16.11
CA GLN A 96 12.23 -10.73 16.28
C GLN A 96 12.14 -11.48 14.94
N ILE A 97 11.14 -11.16 14.11
CA ILE A 97 10.98 -11.76 12.77
C ILE A 97 12.19 -11.43 11.90
N LEU A 98 12.60 -10.17 11.85
CA LEU A 98 13.74 -9.74 11.03
C LEU A 98 15.03 -10.45 11.43
N THR A 99 15.31 -10.51 12.73
CA THR A 99 16.52 -11.18 13.26
C THR A 99 16.52 -12.67 12.92
N ALA A 100 15.37 -13.33 13.02
CA ALA A 100 15.26 -14.74 12.67
C ALA A 100 15.40 -14.97 11.16
N ALA A 101 14.75 -14.15 10.33
CA ALA A 101 14.85 -14.23 8.87
C ALA A 101 16.28 -13.99 8.39
N ASP A 102 16.97 -12.97 8.90
CA ASP A 102 18.38 -12.70 8.58
C ASP A 102 19.32 -13.82 9.03
N LYS A 103 19.01 -14.50 10.13
CA LYS A 103 19.84 -15.60 10.65
C LYS A 103 19.65 -16.90 9.87
N TRP A 104 18.40 -17.26 9.57
CA TRP A 104 18.04 -18.60 9.11
C TRP A 104 17.75 -18.68 7.60
N MET A 105 17.27 -17.58 7.01
CA MET A 105 16.79 -17.58 5.64
C MET A 105 17.74 -16.83 4.70
N TRP A 106 18.37 -15.73 5.14
CA TRP A 106 19.27 -14.96 4.28
C TRP A 106 20.48 -15.77 3.80
N GLN A 107 20.63 -15.88 2.48
CA GLN A 107 21.72 -16.57 1.80
C GLN A 107 22.64 -15.52 1.18
N ALA A 108 23.82 -15.29 1.76
CA ALA A 108 24.71 -14.21 1.34
C ALA A 108 25.28 -14.39 -0.08
N ASP A 109 25.50 -15.63 -0.51
CA ASP A 109 25.97 -16.01 -1.85
C ASP A 109 24.87 -15.85 -2.92
N ARG A 110 23.61 -16.10 -2.54
CA ARG A 110 22.41 -15.90 -3.38
C ARG A 110 21.86 -14.49 -3.31
N ARG A 111 22.30 -13.72 -2.31
CA ARG A 111 21.86 -12.37 -1.96
C ARG A 111 20.34 -12.25 -1.84
N GLY A 112 19.70 -13.23 -1.22
CA GLY A 112 18.25 -13.21 -1.00
C GLY A 112 17.84 -14.11 0.15
N TYR A 113 16.58 -14.05 0.56
CA TYR A 113 16.05 -14.95 1.58
C TYR A 113 15.63 -16.27 0.93
N GLY A 114 16.29 -17.37 1.30
CA GLY A 114 15.92 -18.71 0.88
C GLY A 114 14.44 -18.96 1.15
N TRP A 115 13.69 -19.39 0.14
CA TRP A 115 12.24 -19.27 0.17
C TRP A 115 11.56 -20.17 1.20
N LYS A 116 12.24 -21.21 1.71
CA LYS A 116 11.69 -22.17 2.67
C LYS A 116 12.69 -22.62 3.73
N THR A 117 12.30 -22.56 5.00
CA THR A 117 13.10 -22.99 6.14
C THR A 117 12.26 -23.81 7.12
N TYR A 118 12.76 -24.96 7.56
CA TYR A 118 12.09 -25.80 8.55
C TYR A 118 12.31 -25.32 9.99
N THR A 119 11.56 -25.89 10.93
CA THR A 119 11.64 -25.54 12.36
C THR A 119 13.03 -25.72 12.98
N ASP A 120 13.84 -26.62 12.43
CA ASP A 120 15.23 -26.86 12.85
C ASP A 120 16.24 -25.85 12.29
N GLY A 121 15.80 -24.96 11.39
CA GLY A 121 16.63 -23.95 10.72
C GLY A 121 17.26 -24.43 9.41
N SER A 122 16.98 -25.65 8.96
CA SER A 122 17.43 -26.12 7.65
C SER A 122 16.64 -25.47 6.51
N THR A 123 17.36 -25.06 5.47
CA THR A 123 16.84 -24.36 4.29
C THR A 123 17.14 -25.23 3.06
N PRO A 124 16.23 -26.16 2.67
CA PRO A 124 16.50 -27.16 1.64
C PRO A 124 16.68 -26.56 0.25
N ASP A 125 16.04 -25.42 0.00
CA ASP A 125 16.21 -24.64 -1.22
C ASP A 125 16.60 -23.20 -0.84
N THR A 126 17.77 -22.81 -1.32
CA THR A 126 18.43 -21.54 -1.00
C THR A 126 18.09 -20.44 -1.99
N ASN A 127 17.34 -20.75 -3.05
CA ASN A 127 16.86 -19.73 -3.97
C ASN A 127 15.83 -18.85 -3.26
N ALA A 128 15.84 -17.57 -3.62
CA ALA A 128 14.91 -16.59 -3.11
C ALA A 128 13.69 -16.46 -4.04
N ALA A 129 12.55 -16.15 -3.43
CA ALA A 129 11.32 -15.79 -4.11
C ALA A 129 11.12 -14.28 -4.02
N THR A 130 10.88 -13.63 -5.14
CA THR A 130 10.92 -12.16 -5.26
C THR A 130 9.89 -11.46 -4.37
N ASP A 131 8.70 -12.04 -4.24
CA ASP A 131 7.60 -11.52 -3.41
C ASP A 131 7.97 -11.45 -1.91
N GLY A 132 8.71 -12.43 -1.40
CA GLY A 132 9.20 -12.41 -0.03
C GLY A 132 10.21 -11.28 0.20
N ASP A 133 11.21 -11.17 -0.66
CA ASP A 133 12.28 -10.19 -0.51
C ASP A 133 11.76 -8.75 -0.65
N GLU A 134 10.84 -8.49 -1.60
CA GLU A 134 10.26 -7.15 -1.79
C GLU A 134 9.39 -6.71 -0.59
N ASP A 135 8.65 -7.63 0.02
CA ASP A 135 7.82 -7.32 1.19
C ASP A 135 8.66 -7.08 2.44
N ILE A 136 9.74 -7.85 2.64
CA ILE A 136 10.72 -7.60 3.71
C ILE A 136 11.35 -6.21 3.53
N ALA A 137 11.81 -5.88 2.31
CA ALA A 137 12.38 -4.58 2.01
C ALA A 137 11.40 -3.43 2.27
N MET A 138 10.14 -3.57 1.84
CA MET A 138 9.10 -2.58 2.08
C MET A 138 8.82 -2.40 3.57
N ALA A 139 8.71 -3.50 4.32
CA ALA A 139 8.45 -3.46 5.75
C ALA A 139 9.57 -2.73 6.53
N LEU A 140 10.84 -2.93 6.12
CA LEU A 140 11.98 -2.19 6.68
C LEU A 140 11.91 -0.68 6.39
N LEU A 141 11.42 -0.27 5.22
CA LEU A 141 11.19 1.16 4.94
C LEU A 141 10.03 1.74 5.76
N LEU A 142 8.96 0.96 6.02
CA LEU A 142 7.89 1.36 6.95
C LEU A 142 8.44 1.53 8.37
N ALA A 143 9.25 0.58 8.85
CA ALA A 143 9.93 0.64 10.13
C ALA A 143 10.81 1.89 10.27
N ASP A 144 11.57 2.24 9.22
CA ASP A 144 12.35 3.47 9.17
C ASP A 144 11.48 4.73 9.35
N LYS A 145 10.29 4.76 8.71
CA LYS A 145 9.35 5.88 8.91
C LYS A 145 8.74 5.90 10.30
N LEU A 146 8.42 4.75 10.88
CA LEU A 146 7.89 4.67 12.25
C LEU A 146 8.91 5.19 13.27
N GLN A 147 10.19 4.83 13.16
CA GLN A 147 11.23 5.40 14.04
C GLN A 147 11.47 6.90 13.78
N ALA A 148 11.47 7.35 12.52
CA ALA A 148 11.67 8.76 12.17
C ALA A 148 10.55 9.65 12.70
N SER A 149 9.33 9.09 12.82
CA SER A 149 8.18 9.75 13.43
C SER A 149 8.17 9.71 14.96
N GLY A 150 9.12 9.01 15.59
CA GLY A 150 9.20 8.83 17.04
C GLY A 150 8.20 7.82 17.61
N GLN A 151 7.54 7.03 16.76
CA GLN A 151 6.64 5.95 17.20
C GLN A 151 7.41 4.71 17.65
N TRP A 152 8.57 4.46 17.04
CA TRP A 152 9.47 3.34 17.38
C TRP A 152 10.77 3.85 17.96
N ASN A 153 11.42 3.01 18.78
CA ASN A 153 12.77 3.23 19.24
C ASN A 153 13.73 3.24 18.04
N LYS A 154 14.78 4.06 18.14
CA LYS A 154 15.76 4.22 17.06
C LYS A 154 16.55 2.93 16.84
N ASN A 155 16.53 2.43 15.62
CA ASN A 155 17.37 1.37 15.09
C ASN A 155 17.95 1.84 13.74
N THR A 156 19.27 2.03 13.69
CA THR A 156 19.93 2.56 12.49
C THR A 156 20.06 1.55 11.35
N ALA A 157 19.65 0.29 11.55
CA ALA A 157 19.84 -0.77 10.57
C ALA A 157 18.72 -0.85 9.51
N TYR A 158 17.48 -0.43 9.81
CA TYR A 158 16.33 -0.70 8.94
C TYR A 158 16.51 -0.18 7.51
N GLN A 159 16.77 1.13 7.34
CA GLN A 159 16.92 1.72 6.01
C GLN A 159 18.10 1.10 5.24
N LYS A 160 19.24 0.90 5.92
CA LYS A 160 20.43 0.33 5.28
C LYS A 160 20.14 -1.09 4.78
N ARG A 161 19.51 -1.92 5.63
CA ARG A 161 19.12 -3.28 5.28
C ARG A 161 18.11 -3.31 4.13
N ALA A 162 17.13 -2.41 4.13
CA ALA A 162 16.19 -2.27 3.03
C ALA A 162 16.91 -1.97 1.70
N GLN A 163 17.85 -1.01 1.69
CA GLN A 163 18.61 -0.66 0.49
C GLN A 163 19.48 -1.82 -0.02
N GLU A 164 20.06 -2.61 0.88
CA GLU A 164 20.80 -3.82 0.51
C GLU A 164 19.90 -4.85 -0.19
N ILE A 165 18.70 -5.08 0.34
CA ILE A 165 17.74 -6.03 -0.23
C ILE A 165 17.18 -5.50 -1.56
N ILE A 166 16.80 -4.23 -1.63
CA ILE A 166 16.29 -3.59 -2.85
C ILE A 166 17.30 -3.73 -4.00
N ALA A 167 18.54 -3.33 -3.78
CA ALA A 167 19.59 -3.47 -4.79
C ALA A 167 19.76 -4.95 -5.21
N SER A 168 19.64 -5.88 -4.26
CA SER A 168 19.73 -7.31 -4.56
C SER A 168 18.59 -7.84 -5.41
N ILE A 169 17.35 -7.43 -5.14
CA ILE A 169 16.18 -7.78 -5.97
C ILE A 169 16.43 -7.30 -7.39
N TYR A 170 16.85 -6.05 -7.58
CA TYR A 170 17.11 -5.54 -8.93
C TYR A 170 18.20 -6.35 -9.64
N GLU A 171 19.33 -6.58 -8.97
CA GLU A 171 20.51 -7.20 -9.58
C GLU A 171 20.36 -8.72 -9.83
N THR A 172 19.49 -9.40 -9.08
CA THR A 172 19.38 -10.87 -9.13
C THR A 172 18.01 -11.39 -9.57
N MET A 173 16.96 -10.56 -9.49
CA MET A 173 15.57 -10.93 -9.78
C MET A 173 14.94 -10.01 -10.83
N THR A 174 15.76 -9.33 -11.63
CA THR A 174 15.30 -8.64 -12.84
C THR A 174 16.18 -8.99 -14.04
N LEU A 175 15.59 -8.99 -15.24
CA LEU A 175 16.29 -9.23 -16.50
C LEU A 175 15.66 -8.39 -17.60
N ASN A 176 16.39 -7.42 -18.17
CA ASN A 176 15.87 -6.54 -19.24
C ASN A 176 14.49 -5.94 -18.87
N ASN A 177 14.35 -5.45 -17.63
CA ASN A 177 13.11 -4.95 -17.03
C ASN A 177 11.98 -5.98 -16.80
N TYR A 178 12.19 -7.26 -17.12
CA TYR A 178 11.33 -8.32 -16.59
C TYR A 178 11.56 -8.46 -15.10
N LEU A 179 10.48 -8.61 -14.34
CA LEU A 179 10.51 -9.06 -12.96
C LEU A 179 10.54 -10.59 -12.98
N CYS A 180 11.59 -11.15 -12.39
CA CYS A 180 11.76 -12.59 -12.28
C CYS A 180 11.03 -13.07 -11.03
N PRO A 181 10.48 -14.30 -11.02
CA PRO A 181 9.85 -14.86 -9.83
C PRO A 181 10.84 -15.19 -8.70
N GLY A 182 12.14 -15.23 -8.99
CA GLY A 182 13.17 -15.40 -7.98
C GLY A 182 14.55 -15.20 -8.59
N ASN A 183 15.59 -15.50 -7.81
CA ASN A 183 16.99 -15.40 -8.24
C ASN A 183 17.50 -16.66 -8.97
N TYR A 184 16.58 -17.44 -9.51
CA TYR A 184 16.84 -18.56 -10.43
C TYR A 184 16.58 -18.12 -11.87
N THR A 185 16.49 -19.06 -12.81
CA THR A 185 16.30 -18.77 -14.24
C THR A 185 15.13 -17.80 -14.47
N CYS A 186 15.46 -16.61 -14.97
CA CYS A 186 14.49 -15.60 -15.35
C CYS A 186 14.16 -15.69 -16.83
N THR A 187 12.88 -15.83 -17.17
CA THR A 187 12.44 -16.01 -18.55
C THR A 187 11.08 -15.35 -18.79
N PRO A 188 10.81 -14.77 -19.97
CA PRO A 188 9.47 -14.34 -20.37
C PRO A 188 8.46 -15.50 -20.44
N ASP A 189 8.91 -16.76 -20.45
CA ASP A 189 8.04 -17.94 -20.54
C ASP A 189 7.49 -18.40 -19.18
N GLU A 190 7.90 -17.76 -18.09
CA GLU A 190 7.52 -18.13 -16.72
C GLU A 190 7.42 -16.90 -15.82
N LEU A 191 6.25 -16.28 -15.82
CA LEU A 191 5.90 -15.10 -15.05
C LEU A 191 4.86 -15.42 -13.98
N ASN A 192 4.95 -14.71 -12.86
CA ASN A 192 3.92 -14.69 -11.81
C ASN A 192 3.60 -13.23 -11.47
N PHE A 193 2.46 -12.75 -11.94
CA PHE A 193 2.06 -11.35 -11.75
C PHE A 193 1.72 -11.02 -10.29
N SER A 194 1.51 -12.02 -9.42
CA SER A 194 1.30 -11.75 -7.99
C SER A 194 2.53 -11.17 -7.29
N TYR A 195 3.73 -11.37 -7.88
CA TYR A 195 4.99 -10.85 -7.38
C TYR A 195 5.22 -9.41 -7.85
N PHE A 196 4.37 -8.87 -8.73
CA PHE A 196 4.47 -7.49 -9.17
C PHE A 196 3.85 -6.53 -8.14
N ALA A 197 4.69 -5.87 -7.35
CA ALA A 197 4.31 -4.84 -6.38
C ALA A 197 4.67 -3.40 -6.85
N PRO A 198 3.95 -2.81 -7.83
CA PRO A 198 4.32 -1.51 -8.42
C PRO A 198 4.35 -0.36 -7.42
N ALA A 199 3.48 -0.39 -6.41
CA ALA A 199 3.50 0.59 -5.33
C ALA A 199 4.84 0.55 -4.59
N TRP A 200 5.43 -0.64 -4.36
CA TRP A 200 6.68 -0.80 -3.64
C TRP A 200 7.83 -0.32 -4.52
N TYR A 201 7.81 -0.65 -5.81
CA TYR A 201 8.87 -0.26 -6.74
C TYR A 201 8.98 1.26 -6.92
N LYS A 202 7.87 1.98 -6.82
CA LYS A 202 7.88 3.46 -6.76
C LYS A 202 8.56 4.00 -5.51
N VAL A 203 8.41 3.31 -4.38
CA VAL A 203 9.19 3.60 -3.16
C VAL A 203 10.66 3.23 -3.39
N PHE A 204 10.94 2.05 -3.93
CA PHE A 204 12.30 1.56 -4.16
C PHE A 204 13.09 2.49 -5.07
N ALA A 205 12.48 3.04 -6.12
CA ALA A 205 13.10 4.05 -7.00
C ALA A 205 13.63 5.29 -6.26
N VAL A 206 13.09 5.64 -5.08
CA VAL A 206 13.57 6.74 -4.25
C VAL A 206 14.78 6.32 -3.39
N TYR A 207 14.81 5.06 -2.95
CA TYR A 207 15.84 4.52 -2.07
C TYR A 207 17.01 3.86 -2.80
N ASP A 208 16.81 3.55 -4.08
CA ASP A 208 17.76 2.95 -5.00
C ASP A 208 17.69 3.65 -6.38
N PRO A 209 18.19 4.90 -6.48
CA PRO A 209 18.16 5.67 -7.72
C PRO A 209 19.19 5.21 -8.76
N ALA A 210 20.01 4.21 -8.44
CA ALA A 210 21.02 3.67 -9.36
C ALA A 210 20.42 2.70 -10.40
N HIS A 211 19.25 2.14 -10.10
CA HIS A 211 18.59 1.12 -10.90
C HIS A 211 17.27 1.62 -11.52
N ASP A 212 16.92 1.10 -12.70
CA ASP A 212 15.73 1.51 -13.46
C ASP A 212 14.47 0.77 -13.00
N TRP A 213 14.05 1.02 -11.76
CA TRP A 213 12.79 0.51 -11.22
C TRP A 213 11.57 0.93 -12.03
N ARG A 214 11.63 2.09 -12.70
CA ARG A 214 10.53 2.58 -13.54
C ARG A 214 10.39 1.74 -14.81
N GLY A 215 11.50 1.34 -15.42
CA GLY A 215 11.52 0.38 -16.52
C GLY A 215 10.85 -0.95 -16.14
N VAL A 216 11.12 -1.47 -14.94
CA VAL A 216 10.47 -2.69 -14.42
C VAL A 216 8.96 -2.48 -14.27
N ILE A 217 8.53 -1.38 -13.64
CA ILE A 217 7.10 -1.05 -13.49
C ILE A 217 6.41 -0.98 -14.85
N ASP A 218 6.99 -0.25 -15.80
CA ASP A 218 6.38 -0.03 -17.12
C ASP A 218 6.26 -1.35 -17.88
N LYS A 219 7.33 -2.17 -17.90
CA LYS A 219 7.33 -3.48 -18.55
C LYS A 219 6.31 -4.44 -17.94
N GLN A 220 6.21 -4.51 -16.61
CA GLN A 220 5.26 -5.41 -15.94
C GLN A 220 3.81 -4.98 -16.14
N TYR A 221 3.50 -3.68 -16.15
CA TYR A 221 2.15 -3.22 -16.49
C TYR A 221 1.76 -3.55 -17.93
N ASP A 222 2.67 -3.37 -18.89
CA ASP A 222 2.40 -3.68 -20.30
C ASP A 222 2.04 -5.17 -20.48
N LEU A 223 2.81 -6.05 -19.85
CA LEU A 223 2.55 -7.50 -19.84
C LEU A 223 1.24 -7.84 -19.13
N LEU A 224 1.05 -7.35 -17.91
CA LEU A 224 -0.14 -7.64 -17.09
C LEU A 224 -1.42 -7.18 -17.79
N LEU A 225 -1.45 -5.97 -18.34
CA LEU A 225 -2.64 -5.45 -19.02
C LEU A 225 -2.94 -6.19 -20.33
N ALA A 226 -1.91 -6.65 -21.05
CA ALA A 226 -2.10 -7.49 -22.24
C ALA A 226 -2.76 -8.82 -21.88
N VAL A 227 -2.27 -9.49 -20.83
CA VAL A 227 -2.84 -10.77 -20.34
C VAL A 227 -4.25 -10.56 -19.77
N ALA A 228 -4.45 -9.53 -18.94
CA ALA A 228 -5.75 -9.21 -18.35
C ALA A 228 -6.82 -9.02 -19.43
N LYS A 229 -6.50 -8.31 -20.53
CA LYS A 229 -7.45 -8.09 -21.64
C LYS A 229 -7.87 -9.38 -22.34
N LYS A 230 -6.98 -10.38 -22.42
CA LYS A 230 -7.28 -11.72 -22.99
C LYS A 230 -8.31 -12.49 -22.15
N PHE A 231 -8.35 -12.25 -20.83
CA PHE A 231 -9.14 -13.03 -19.87
C PHE A 231 -10.13 -12.19 -19.06
N ASN A 232 -10.66 -11.09 -19.64
CA ASN A 232 -11.67 -10.22 -19.00
C ASN A 232 -11.26 -9.67 -17.62
N GLY A 233 -9.97 -9.38 -17.44
CA GLY A 233 -9.39 -8.90 -16.20
C GLY A 233 -8.82 -9.99 -15.30
N LEU A 234 -9.10 -11.27 -15.55
CA LEU A 234 -8.47 -12.37 -14.82
C LEU A 234 -6.99 -12.50 -15.22
N ILE A 235 -6.17 -12.96 -14.27
CA ILE A 235 -4.73 -13.19 -14.46
C ILE A 235 -4.38 -14.60 -13.94
N PRO A 236 -3.63 -15.40 -14.70
CA PRO A 236 -3.13 -16.71 -14.24
C PRO A 236 -2.17 -16.59 -13.06
N ASP A 237 -2.14 -17.60 -12.19
CA ASP A 237 -1.07 -17.75 -11.19
C ASP A 237 0.31 -17.78 -11.86
N TRP A 238 0.46 -18.60 -12.90
CA TRP A 238 1.65 -18.68 -13.72
C TRP A 238 1.30 -18.66 -15.21
N CYS A 239 2.07 -17.90 -15.98
CA CYS A 239 1.92 -17.86 -17.43
C CYS A 239 3.19 -17.39 -18.14
N THR A 240 3.23 -17.57 -19.45
CA THR A 240 4.18 -16.88 -20.34
C THR A 240 3.80 -15.40 -20.46
N GLU A 241 4.66 -14.59 -21.09
CA GLU A 241 4.37 -13.18 -21.39
C GLU A 241 3.12 -12.95 -22.26
N ASN A 242 2.67 -13.99 -22.99
CA ASN A 242 1.45 -13.98 -23.80
C ASN A 242 0.21 -14.47 -23.02
N GLY A 243 0.37 -14.79 -21.74
CA GLY A 243 -0.68 -15.35 -20.89
C GLY A 243 -1.02 -16.80 -21.25
N ASP A 244 -0.07 -17.58 -21.78
CA ASP A 244 -0.26 -19.01 -22.05
C ASP A 244 0.29 -19.86 -20.91
N VAL A 245 -0.06 -21.15 -20.88
CA VAL A 245 0.47 -22.11 -19.90
C VAL A 245 1.99 -22.22 -20.06
N THR A 246 2.70 -22.18 -18.94
CA THR A 246 4.17 -22.35 -18.88
C THR A 246 4.58 -23.76 -19.31
N TYR A 247 5.80 -23.93 -19.83
CA TYR A 247 6.32 -25.23 -20.29
C TYR A 247 6.28 -26.35 -19.22
N ASN A 248 6.50 -26.01 -17.95
CA ASN A 248 6.45 -26.94 -16.82
C ASN A 248 5.03 -27.18 -16.25
N ASN A 249 3.99 -26.71 -16.97
CA ASN A 249 2.58 -26.88 -16.61
C ASN A 249 2.24 -26.39 -15.18
N ARG A 250 2.76 -25.22 -14.80
CA ARG A 250 2.39 -24.56 -13.54
C ARG A 250 0.91 -24.15 -13.52
N PRO A 251 0.33 -23.93 -12.33
CA PRO A 251 -1.06 -23.53 -12.19
C PRO A 251 -1.38 -22.31 -13.06
N HIS A 252 -2.46 -22.39 -13.84
CA HIS A 252 -2.83 -21.36 -14.81
C HIS A 252 -4.18 -20.68 -14.51
N ASN A 253 -4.93 -21.20 -13.54
CA ASN A 253 -6.13 -20.51 -13.05
C ASN A 253 -5.74 -19.29 -12.19
N MET A 254 -6.68 -18.39 -11.94
CA MET A 254 -6.50 -17.31 -10.98
C MET A 254 -6.80 -17.83 -9.58
N THR A 255 -5.79 -18.35 -8.86
CA THR A 255 -5.94 -18.97 -7.54
C THR A 255 -5.05 -18.31 -6.49
N TYR A 256 -4.33 -19.09 -5.67
CA TYR A 256 -3.61 -18.62 -4.49
C TYR A 256 -2.54 -17.57 -4.81
N ASP A 257 -1.90 -17.63 -5.98
CA ASP A 257 -0.93 -16.60 -6.35
C ASP A 257 -1.66 -15.36 -6.86
N ALA A 258 -2.39 -15.48 -7.97
CA ALA A 258 -2.95 -14.35 -8.68
C ALA A 258 -4.05 -13.61 -7.91
N ILE A 259 -4.66 -14.20 -6.88
CA ILE A 259 -5.60 -13.47 -6.01
C ILE A 259 -4.96 -12.28 -5.30
N ARG A 260 -3.62 -12.23 -5.18
CA ARG A 260 -2.88 -11.09 -4.61
C ARG A 260 -2.80 -9.89 -5.57
N VAL A 261 -2.97 -10.09 -6.87
CA VAL A 261 -2.84 -9.04 -7.91
C VAL A 261 -3.81 -7.86 -7.67
N PRO A 262 -5.12 -8.06 -7.42
CA PRO A 262 -6.03 -6.97 -7.07
C PRO A 262 -5.57 -6.15 -5.86
N TRP A 263 -4.98 -6.77 -4.83
CA TRP A 263 -4.45 -6.05 -3.68
C TRP A 263 -3.20 -5.24 -4.01
N ARG A 264 -2.21 -5.85 -4.69
CA ARG A 264 -0.98 -5.17 -5.14
C ARG A 264 -1.31 -3.91 -5.97
N LEU A 265 -2.28 -4.04 -6.88
CA LEU A 265 -2.71 -2.93 -7.74
C LEU A 265 -3.64 -1.94 -7.04
N ALA A 266 -4.44 -2.37 -6.06
CA ALA A 266 -5.21 -1.44 -5.23
C ALA A 266 -4.30 -0.48 -4.47
N LEU A 267 -3.19 -0.98 -3.91
CA LEU A 267 -2.20 -0.12 -3.26
C LEU A 267 -1.64 0.92 -4.21
N ASP A 268 -1.27 0.55 -5.44
CA ASP A 268 -0.72 1.53 -6.39
C ASP A 268 -1.77 2.55 -6.89
N SER A 269 -3.02 2.12 -7.04
CA SER A 269 -4.15 3.02 -7.30
C SER A 269 -4.37 4.00 -6.15
N ILE A 270 -4.39 3.53 -4.90
CA ILE A 270 -4.68 4.36 -3.72
C ILE A 270 -3.52 5.29 -3.39
N TRP A 271 -2.28 4.78 -3.39
CA TRP A 271 -1.10 5.52 -2.98
C TRP A 271 -0.62 6.49 -4.05
N ASN A 272 -0.68 6.08 -5.33
CA ASN A 272 -0.01 6.77 -6.41
C ASN A 272 -0.97 7.23 -7.53
N ASN A 273 -2.26 6.88 -7.46
CA ASN A 273 -3.25 7.19 -8.50
C ASN A 273 -2.76 6.78 -9.89
N ASP A 274 -2.12 5.61 -10.01
CA ASP A 274 -1.60 5.13 -11.29
C ASP A 274 -2.77 4.69 -12.19
N PRO A 275 -2.90 5.28 -13.39
CA PRO A 275 -4.01 4.97 -14.27
C PRO A 275 -4.00 3.51 -14.75
N ARG A 276 -2.84 2.85 -14.79
CA ARG A 276 -2.73 1.44 -15.24
C ARG A 276 -3.25 0.47 -14.18
N ALA A 277 -2.99 0.76 -12.90
CA ALA A 277 -3.61 0.04 -11.79
C ALA A 277 -5.13 0.17 -11.84
N GLN A 278 -5.63 1.39 -12.07
CA GLN A 278 -7.06 1.66 -12.21
C GLN A 278 -7.65 0.96 -13.44
N GLU A 279 -6.96 0.93 -14.57
CA GLU A 279 -7.39 0.21 -15.78
C GLU A 279 -7.63 -1.28 -15.48
N TYR A 280 -6.67 -1.95 -14.86
CA TYR A 280 -6.83 -3.35 -14.46
C TYR A 280 -8.00 -3.55 -13.48
N LEU A 281 -8.04 -2.77 -12.39
CA LEU A 281 -9.06 -2.93 -11.34
C LEU A 281 -10.47 -2.66 -11.89
N ASN A 282 -10.62 -1.67 -12.75
CA ASN A 282 -11.90 -1.33 -13.37
C ASN A 282 -12.31 -2.33 -14.46
N LEU A 283 -11.39 -3.17 -14.93
CA LEU A 283 -11.67 -4.29 -15.82
C LEU A 283 -12.13 -5.52 -15.03
N VAL A 284 -11.34 -5.96 -14.04
CA VAL A 284 -11.60 -7.21 -13.32
C VAL A 284 -12.76 -7.12 -12.33
N MET A 285 -12.89 -6.01 -11.61
CA MET A 285 -13.82 -5.93 -10.48
C MET A 285 -15.31 -6.04 -10.91
N PRO A 286 -15.79 -5.34 -11.95
CA PRO A 286 -17.15 -5.53 -12.43
C PRO A 286 -17.39 -6.94 -12.97
N TYR A 287 -16.38 -7.55 -13.61
CA TYR A 287 -16.49 -8.88 -14.20
C TYR A 287 -16.71 -9.96 -13.13
N VAL A 288 -15.89 -9.99 -12.08
CA VAL A 288 -16.02 -11.00 -11.00
C VAL A 288 -17.29 -10.82 -10.18
N LEU A 289 -17.71 -9.56 -9.94
CA LEU A 289 -18.97 -9.27 -9.27
C LEU A 289 -20.19 -9.69 -10.12
N ALA A 290 -20.12 -9.55 -11.45
CA ALA A 290 -21.19 -10.04 -12.33
C ALA A 290 -21.27 -11.57 -12.34
N LYS A 291 -20.13 -12.27 -12.19
CA LYS A 291 -20.06 -13.74 -12.16
C LYS A 291 -20.60 -14.35 -10.87
N SER A 292 -20.29 -13.74 -9.72
CA SER A 292 -20.53 -14.37 -8.41
C SER A 292 -21.34 -13.51 -7.43
N GLY A 293 -21.40 -12.21 -7.63
CA GLY A 293 -21.85 -11.27 -6.60
C GLY A 293 -20.88 -11.20 -5.41
N ALA A 294 -21.12 -10.26 -4.49
CA ALA A 294 -20.23 -10.04 -3.34
C ALA A 294 -20.24 -11.22 -2.34
N LYS A 295 -21.42 -11.83 -2.10
CA LYS A 295 -21.63 -12.87 -1.10
C LYS A 295 -21.10 -14.25 -1.45
N ASP A 296 -20.68 -14.44 -2.70
CA ASP A 296 -20.17 -15.72 -3.19
C ASP A 296 -18.96 -15.50 -4.10
N ILE A 297 -18.25 -14.36 -3.95
CA ILE A 297 -17.07 -14.03 -4.78
C ILE A 297 -15.95 -15.04 -4.53
N LYS A 298 -15.31 -15.52 -5.60
CA LYS A 298 -14.37 -16.67 -5.53
C LYS A 298 -13.06 -16.40 -6.26
N MET A 299 -12.22 -17.41 -6.33
CA MET A 299 -11.19 -17.55 -7.36
C MET A 299 -11.82 -18.06 -8.67
N TYR A 300 -11.14 -17.93 -9.80
CA TYR A 300 -11.74 -18.17 -11.12
C TYR A 300 -10.85 -19.00 -12.06
N SER A 301 -11.49 -19.84 -12.87
CA SER A 301 -10.79 -20.58 -13.92
C SER A 301 -10.33 -19.65 -15.05
N ILE A 302 -9.29 -20.06 -15.77
CA ILE A 302 -8.84 -19.42 -17.01
C ILE A 302 -8.83 -20.49 -18.11
N PRO A 303 -9.37 -20.20 -19.31
CA PRO A 303 -9.91 -18.90 -19.77
C PRO A 303 -11.40 -18.66 -19.47
N GLU A 304 -12.17 -19.65 -19.00
CA GLU A 304 -13.64 -19.57 -18.97
C GLU A 304 -14.20 -18.60 -17.92
N GLY A 305 -13.41 -18.27 -16.90
CA GLY A 305 -13.86 -17.45 -15.77
C GLY A 305 -15.02 -18.10 -15.02
N ASN A 306 -14.98 -19.42 -14.85
CA ASN A 306 -15.93 -20.13 -14.00
C ASN A 306 -15.51 -19.94 -12.54
N PRO A 307 -16.45 -19.62 -11.62
CA PRO A 307 -16.15 -19.58 -10.20
C PRO A 307 -15.64 -20.95 -9.73
N LEU A 308 -14.53 -20.96 -8.99
CA LEU A 308 -13.94 -22.14 -8.35
C LEU A 308 -14.44 -22.27 -6.90
N GLU A 309 -14.08 -23.30 -6.14
CA GLU A 309 -14.73 -23.58 -4.84
C GLU A 309 -14.30 -22.67 -3.67
N TRP A 310 -13.28 -21.82 -3.86
CA TRP A 310 -12.69 -21.03 -2.78
C TRP A 310 -13.45 -19.72 -2.52
N HIS A 311 -14.30 -19.75 -1.50
CA HIS A 311 -14.91 -18.58 -0.87
C HIS A 311 -14.56 -18.56 0.61
N ASN A 312 -13.53 -17.79 0.96
CA ASN A 312 -12.99 -17.68 2.31
C ASN A 312 -12.52 -16.24 2.59
N GLU A 313 -12.10 -15.99 3.83
CA GLU A 313 -11.63 -14.70 4.31
C GLU A 313 -10.56 -14.07 3.43
N LEU A 314 -9.58 -14.86 2.97
CA LEU A 314 -8.52 -14.42 2.08
C LEU A 314 -9.09 -13.87 0.77
N THR A 315 -9.92 -14.70 0.12
CA THR A 315 -10.46 -14.42 -1.21
C THR A 315 -11.30 -13.15 -1.17
N VAL A 316 -12.22 -13.06 -0.21
CA VAL A 316 -13.08 -11.89 -0.07
C VAL A 316 -12.28 -10.65 0.33
N ALA A 317 -11.25 -10.78 1.17
CA ALA A 317 -10.41 -9.65 1.57
C ALA A 317 -9.65 -9.04 0.40
N LEU A 318 -8.97 -9.86 -0.42
CA LEU A 318 -8.17 -9.37 -1.53
C LEU A 318 -9.04 -8.77 -2.66
N TRP A 319 -10.21 -9.36 -2.92
CA TRP A 319 -11.21 -8.71 -3.78
C TRP A 319 -11.75 -7.41 -3.19
N SER A 320 -11.95 -7.33 -1.87
CA SER A 320 -12.36 -6.10 -1.20
C SER A 320 -11.32 -4.99 -1.33
N ALA A 321 -10.02 -5.32 -1.21
CA ALA A 321 -8.94 -4.37 -1.46
C ALA A 321 -8.95 -3.89 -2.92
N GLY A 322 -9.06 -4.82 -3.88
CA GLY A 322 -9.22 -4.51 -5.31
C GLY A 322 -10.39 -3.56 -5.58
N ALA A 323 -11.56 -3.85 -5.00
CA ALA A 323 -12.75 -3.01 -5.07
C ALA A 323 -12.48 -1.61 -4.50
N TRP A 324 -11.75 -1.51 -3.39
CA TRP A 324 -11.41 -0.24 -2.75
C TRP A 324 -10.58 0.67 -3.68
N GLY A 325 -9.60 0.09 -4.37
CA GLY A 325 -8.76 0.77 -5.36
C GLY A 325 -9.41 1.03 -6.74
N SER A 326 -10.60 0.50 -6.98
CA SER A 326 -11.35 0.63 -8.25
C SER A 326 -12.34 1.81 -8.26
N ASN A 327 -13.03 2.02 -9.39
CA ASN A 327 -14.14 2.94 -9.57
C ASN A 327 -15.52 2.36 -9.23
N LEU A 328 -15.59 1.16 -8.64
CA LEU A 328 -16.86 0.54 -8.28
C LEU A 328 -17.75 1.48 -7.44
N PRO A 329 -19.09 1.43 -7.62
CA PRO A 329 -20.05 2.11 -6.76
C PRO A 329 -19.86 1.80 -5.27
N ALA A 330 -20.17 2.77 -4.41
CA ALA A 330 -19.93 2.66 -2.97
C ALA A 330 -20.74 1.52 -2.32
N ASP A 331 -21.94 1.23 -2.80
CA ASP A 331 -22.78 0.11 -2.35
C ASP A 331 -22.14 -1.25 -2.66
N GLN A 332 -21.51 -1.41 -3.83
CA GLN A 332 -20.79 -2.64 -4.19
C GLN A 332 -19.51 -2.82 -3.37
N LYS A 333 -18.75 -1.74 -3.14
CA LYS A 333 -17.60 -1.77 -2.22
C LYS A 333 -18.03 -2.16 -0.80
N ASN A 334 -19.13 -1.58 -0.32
CA ASN A 334 -19.67 -1.86 1.00
C ASN A 334 -20.19 -3.31 1.12
N ALA A 335 -20.78 -3.88 0.07
CA ALA A 335 -21.22 -5.27 0.06
C ALA A 335 -20.04 -6.24 0.22
N LEU A 336 -18.91 -5.99 -0.45
CA LEU A 336 -17.69 -6.78 -0.30
C LEU A 336 -17.08 -6.63 1.10
N VAL A 337 -17.03 -5.40 1.64
CA VAL A 337 -16.56 -5.17 3.02
C VAL A 337 -17.45 -5.86 4.06
N GLN A 338 -18.76 -5.87 3.86
CA GLN A 338 -19.70 -6.59 4.72
C GLN A 338 -19.50 -8.10 4.65
N GLU A 339 -19.30 -8.65 3.45
CA GLU A 339 -18.97 -10.06 3.28
C GLU A 339 -17.62 -10.38 3.94
N PHE A 340 -16.61 -9.55 3.75
CA PHE A 340 -15.30 -9.78 4.37
C PHE A 340 -15.41 -9.83 5.91
N ARG A 341 -16.19 -8.93 6.51
CA ARG A 341 -16.45 -8.92 7.95
C ARG A 341 -17.27 -10.12 8.43
N SER A 342 -18.00 -10.80 7.55
CA SER A 342 -18.80 -11.98 7.91
C SER A 342 -17.92 -13.13 8.44
N PHE A 343 -16.66 -13.18 8.00
CA PHE A 343 -15.67 -14.17 8.42
C PHE A 343 -15.05 -13.87 9.80
N TYR A 344 -15.09 -12.63 10.29
CA TYR A 344 -14.45 -12.30 11.57
C TYR A 344 -15.25 -12.87 12.75
N ASN A 345 -14.59 -13.66 13.60
CA ASN A 345 -15.19 -14.17 14.84
C ASN A 345 -14.59 -13.46 16.06
N PRO A 346 -15.34 -12.61 16.79
CA PRO A 346 -14.81 -11.89 17.96
C PRO A 346 -14.36 -12.79 19.12
N VAL A 347 -14.84 -14.03 19.22
CA VAL A 347 -14.46 -14.99 20.28
C VAL A 347 -13.09 -15.60 20.00
N ASP A 348 -12.79 -15.86 18.73
CA ASP A 348 -11.54 -16.46 18.23
C ASP A 348 -10.53 -15.39 17.73
N GLN A 349 -11.01 -14.15 17.55
CA GLN A 349 -10.31 -13.00 16.97
C GLN A 349 -9.70 -13.26 15.58
N SER A 350 -10.00 -14.38 14.94
CA SER A 350 -9.51 -14.76 13.62
C SER A 350 -10.60 -14.56 12.55
N PHE A 351 -10.17 -14.41 11.29
CA PHE A 351 -11.09 -14.50 10.16
C PHE A 351 -11.29 -15.99 9.82
N ASN A 352 -12.41 -16.54 10.29
CA ASN A 352 -12.91 -17.91 10.14
C ASN A 352 -11.93 -19.04 10.47
N ALA A 353 -11.35 -19.04 11.68
CA ALA A 353 -10.71 -20.25 12.21
C ALA A 353 -11.77 -21.27 12.68
N THR A 354 -11.79 -22.44 12.06
CA THR A 354 -12.42 -23.63 12.64
C THR A 354 -11.33 -24.56 13.18
N TRP A 355 -10.82 -24.22 14.36
CA TRP A 355 -10.10 -25.05 15.34
C TRP A 355 -9.40 -26.32 14.84
N ALA A 356 -8.29 -26.09 14.13
CA ALA A 356 -7.05 -26.87 14.09
C ALA A 356 -5.99 -25.92 13.49
N PRO A 357 -4.67 -26.15 13.62
CA PRO A 357 -3.71 -25.56 12.69
C PRO A 357 -4.16 -25.93 11.27
N ALA A 358 -4.87 -25.01 10.63
CA ALA A 358 -5.43 -25.22 9.32
C ALA A 358 -4.29 -24.96 8.33
N LYS A 359 -4.11 -25.88 7.40
CA LYS A 359 -3.20 -25.70 6.27
C LYS A 359 -3.41 -24.30 5.68
N TRP A 360 -2.34 -23.53 5.50
CA TRP A 360 -2.37 -22.15 4.97
C TRP A 360 -2.89 -21.07 5.93
N TYR A 361 -2.95 -21.33 7.25
CA TYR A 361 -3.43 -20.33 8.21
C TYR A 361 -2.65 -19.01 8.13
N TYR A 362 -1.32 -19.07 8.08
CA TYR A 362 -0.50 -17.84 7.99
C TYR A 362 -0.85 -17.04 6.73
N PHE A 363 -1.02 -17.73 5.60
CA PHE A 363 -1.24 -17.13 4.29
C PHE A 363 -2.59 -16.41 4.25
N ASN A 364 -3.65 -17.14 4.61
CA ASN A 364 -4.99 -16.58 4.61
C ASN A 364 -5.10 -15.41 5.59
N GLN A 365 -4.65 -15.63 6.83
CA GLN A 365 -4.84 -14.65 7.89
C GLN A 365 -4.01 -13.39 7.64
N ALA A 366 -2.77 -13.53 7.17
CA ALA A 366 -1.91 -12.37 6.95
C ALA A 366 -2.43 -11.48 5.81
N LEU A 367 -2.80 -12.07 4.67
CA LEU A 367 -3.30 -11.33 3.52
C LEU A 367 -4.67 -10.69 3.80
N SER A 368 -5.55 -11.35 4.57
CA SER A 368 -6.78 -10.72 5.04
C SER A 368 -6.50 -9.46 5.88
N LEU A 369 -5.50 -9.50 6.76
CA LEU A 369 -5.13 -8.34 7.59
C LEU A 369 -4.47 -7.22 6.77
N LEU A 370 -3.65 -7.57 5.79
CA LEU A 370 -3.04 -6.59 4.86
C LEU A 370 -4.10 -5.91 3.99
N ALA A 371 -5.09 -6.66 3.51
CA ALA A 371 -6.24 -6.11 2.79
C ALA A 371 -7.09 -5.19 3.67
N ALA A 372 -7.40 -5.61 4.91
CA ALA A 372 -8.09 -4.79 5.89
C ALA A 372 -7.34 -3.46 6.15
N ALA A 373 -6.02 -3.54 6.30
CA ALA A 373 -5.15 -2.38 6.49
C ALA A 373 -5.07 -1.46 5.27
N THR A 374 -5.21 -2.02 4.06
CA THR A 374 -5.30 -1.27 2.81
C THR A 374 -6.62 -0.50 2.75
N ILE A 375 -7.73 -1.14 3.09
CA ILE A 375 -9.09 -0.57 3.04
C ILE A 375 -9.25 0.57 4.04
N ASP A 376 -8.78 0.38 5.29
CA ASP A 376 -8.90 1.41 6.33
C ASP A 376 -7.77 2.46 6.34
N GLY A 377 -6.77 2.28 5.47
CA GLY A 377 -5.67 3.22 5.27
C GLY A 377 -4.59 3.17 6.34
N SER A 378 -4.55 2.13 7.17
CA SER A 378 -3.46 1.92 8.14
C SER A 378 -2.17 1.41 7.49
N LEU A 379 -2.24 0.72 6.36
CA LEU A 379 -1.08 0.47 5.50
C LEU A 379 -0.74 1.75 4.72
N PHE A 380 0.17 2.54 5.30
CA PHE A 380 0.50 3.88 4.82
C PHE A 380 1.62 3.88 3.78
N ASN A 381 1.56 4.83 2.83
CA ASN A 381 2.66 5.10 1.91
C ASN A 381 3.83 5.75 2.68
N PRO A 382 5.04 5.17 2.70
CA PRO A 382 6.17 5.76 3.42
C PRO A 382 6.88 6.86 2.64
N LEU A 383 6.61 7.02 1.34
CA LEU A 383 6.99 8.26 0.69
C LEU A 383 6.16 9.38 1.31
N PRO A 384 6.76 10.54 1.63
CA PRO A 384 5.95 11.71 1.88
C PRO A 384 5.00 11.86 0.69
N PHE A 385 3.76 12.36 0.90
CA PHE A 385 2.95 12.86 -0.21
C PHE A 385 3.90 13.65 -1.11
N LEU A 386 4.23 13.06 -2.27
CA LEU A 386 5.10 13.69 -3.24
C LEU A 386 4.23 14.80 -3.82
N ASP A 387 4.22 15.96 -3.15
CA ASP A 387 3.89 17.23 -3.75
C ASP A 387 4.61 17.25 -5.09
N ALA A 388 3.87 17.10 -6.19
CA ALA A 388 4.19 17.44 -7.58
C ALA A 388 5.62 17.94 -7.86
N GLN A 389 6.63 17.13 -7.57
CA GLN A 389 8.04 17.45 -7.77
C GLN A 389 8.79 16.18 -8.19
N ASP A 390 8.59 15.77 -9.44
CA ASP A 390 9.76 15.56 -10.32
C ASP A 390 9.42 15.67 -11.82
N ASN A 391 8.64 16.68 -12.22
CA ASN A 391 8.50 17.07 -13.65
C ASN A 391 9.01 18.49 -13.94
N THR A 392 9.76 19.11 -13.02
CA THR A 392 10.35 20.45 -13.21
C THR A 392 11.88 20.48 -13.12
N LYS A 393 12.55 19.36 -13.42
CA LYS A 393 13.93 19.40 -13.95
C LYS A 393 14.01 19.95 -15.39
N SER A 394 13.03 20.74 -15.83
CA SER A 394 13.16 21.64 -16.97
C SER A 394 13.60 23.03 -16.50
N LYS A 395 14.92 23.20 -16.36
CA LYS A 395 15.65 24.48 -16.51
C LYS A 395 14.91 25.77 -16.07
N LEU A 396 14.66 26.03 -14.78
CA LEU A 396 14.44 27.42 -14.34
C LEU A 396 14.89 27.65 -12.89
N PHE A 397 15.84 28.58 -12.74
CA PHE A 397 16.25 29.28 -11.51
C PHE A 397 17.13 28.54 -10.48
N ARG A 398 18.41 28.37 -10.80
CA ARG A 398 19.48 28.63 -9.82
C ARG A 398 19.68 30.15 -9.71
N LYS A 399 19.20 30.78 -8.63
CA LYS A 399 19.81 32.03 -8.14
C LYS A 399 19.74 32.13 -6.63
N LYS A 400 20.90 32.47 -6.06
CA LYS A 400 21.25 32.62 -4.63
C LYS A 400 20.17 33.37 -3.82
N GLY A 401 19.73 32.79 -2.71
CA GLY A 401 19.00 33.50 -1.65
C GLY A 401 18.31 32.54 -0.66
N LYS A 402 18.63 32.67 0.63
CA LYS A 402 18.07 31.86 1.73
C LYS A 402 16.53 31.93 1.75
N ILE A 403 15.85 30.79 1.77
CA ILE A 403 14.41 30.70 2.04
C ILE A 403 14.22 30.48 3.55
N ASP A 404 13.58 31.44 4.23
CA ASP A 404 13.11 31.32 5.61
C ASP A 404 11.69 30.70 5.61
N ARG A 405 11.57 29.44 6.05
CA ARG A 405 10.29 28.70 6.10
C ARG A 405 9.62 28.92 7.47
N GLN A 406 8.78 29.95 7.61
CA GLN A 406 7.91 30.08 8.78
C GLN A 406 6.64 29.22 8.63
N ARG A 407 6.50 28.17 9.45
CA ARG A 407 5.29 27.33 9.55
C ARG A 407 4.21 28.09 10.35
N ILE A 408 2.99 28.18 9.81
CA ILE A 408 1.81 28.70 10.51
C ILE A 408 0.91 27.52 10.90
N LEU A 409 0.55 27.43 12.18
CA LEU A 409 -0.42 26.44 12.68
C LEU A 409 -1.84 26.99 12.49
N VAL A 410 -2.71 26.17 11.90
CA VAL A 410 -4.11 26.52 11.65
C VAL A 410 -5.02 25.57 12.42
N GLN A 411 -5.89 26.12 13.26
CA GLN A 411 -6.92 25.35 13.95
C GLN A 411 -8.27 25.58 13.28
N VAL A 412 -8.93 24.50 12.85
CA VAL A 412 -10.29 24.53 12.28
C VAL A 412 -11.30 24.19 13.38
N ARG A 413 -12.32 25.04 13.54
CA ARG A 413 -13.51 24.71 14.35
C ARG A 413 -14.75 24.71 13.47
N GLN A 414 -15.48 23.59 13.48
CA GLN A 414 -16.79 23.47 12.82
C GLN A 414 -17.92 23.74 13.82
N LYS A 415 -18.90 24.55 13.40
CA LYS A 415 -20.17 24.75 14.12
C LYS A 415 -21.31 24.82 13.09
N GLY A 416 -22.07 23.73 12.98
CA GLY A 416 -23.04 23.53 11.88
C GLY A 416 -22.34 23.41 10.53
N GLU A 417 -22.90 24.03 9.48
CA GLU A 417 -22.30 24.10 8.14
C GLU A 417 -21.13 25.11 8.01
N ASN A 418 -20.81 25.83 9.09
CA ASN A 418 -19.79 26.86 9.07
C ASN A 418 -18.45 26.37 9.63
N TYR A 419 -17.38 26.63 8.90
CA TYR A 419 -16.00 26.40 9.32
C TYR A 419 -15.33 27.73 9.69
N THR A 420 -14.64 27.77 10.83
CA THR A 420 -13.82 28.91 11.25
C THR A 420 -12.37 28.48 11.37
N LEU A 421 -11.48 29.18 10.65
CA LEU A 421 -10.03 28.98 10.69
C LEU A 421 -9.39 30.03 11.62
N ALA A 422 -8.60 29.59 12.59
CA ALA A 422 -7.77 30.44 13.45
C ALA A 422 -6.28 30.22 13.12
N PHE A 423 -5.54 31.30 12.86
CA PHE A 423 -4.12 31.27 12.52
C PHE A 423 -3.28 31.67 13.74
N PHE A 424 -2.28 30.87 14.10
CA PHE A 424 -1.34 31.18 15.18
C PHE A 424 0.05 31.43 14.62
N LYS A 425 0.68 32.54 15.02
CA LYS A 425 2.10 32.83 14.71
C LYS A 425 2.95 32.49 15.92
N ARG A 426 4.01 31.69 15.75
CA ARG A 426 5.00 31.42 16.80
C ARG A 426 6.18 32.40 16.63
N GLY A 427 6.47 33.19 17.67
CA GLY A 427 7.72 33.98 17.77
C GLY A 427 7.77 35.29 16.95
N LYS A 428 8.47 36.29 17.48
CA LYS A 428 8.45 37.71 17.07
C LYS A 428 9.23 38.05 15.78
N SER A 429 8.74 39.13 15.14
CA SER A 429 9.33 40.15 14.25
C SER A 429 10.55 39.87 13.35
N ALA A 430 10.39 40.14 12.05
CA ALA A 430 11.40 40.84 11.25
C ALA A 430 10.70 41.69 10.16
N LYS A 431 11.21 42.93 10.00
CA LYS A 431 10.74 44.01 9.10
C LYS A 431 11.41 43.88 7.71
N ASN A 432 10.68 44.36 6.70
CA ASN A 432 11.10 44.94 5.41
C ASN A 432 12.05 44.17 4.46
N ALA A 433 11.55 43.86 3.27
CA ALA A 433 12.31 43.91 2.02
C ALA A 433 11.38 44.33 0.85
N VAL A 434 11.83 45.32 0.08
CA VAL A 434 11.16 45.92 -1.10
C VAL A 434 11.94 45.48 -2.34
N TYR A 435 11.28 44.98 -3.39
CA TYR A 435 11.86 44.95 -4.76
C TYR A 435 10.79 45.16 -5.85
N ARG A 436 11.24 45.84 -6.92
CA ARG A 436 10.48 46.51 -7.99
C ARG A 436 10.11 45.61 -9.17
N LYS A 437 9.18 46.17 -9.96
CA LYS A 437 8.40 45.65 -11.10
C LYS A 437 9.07 45.88 -12.46
N SER A 438 8.95 44.92 -13.39
CA SER A 438 8.94 45.08 -14.87
C SER A 438 8.70 43.70 -15.52
N ALA A 439 8.03 43.48 -16.66
CA ALA A 439 7.04 44.18 -17.47
C ALA A 439 6.45 43.10 -18.44
N HIS A 440 5.21 43.28 -18.90
CA HIS A 440 4.50 42.56 -20.00
C HIS A 440 3.67 41.29 -19.68
N PRO A 441 2.56 41.08 -20.44
CA PRO A 441 1.21 41.15 -19.86
C PRO A 441 0.43 39.82 -19.95
N PHE A 442 -0.76 39.85 -19.34
CA PHE A 442 -1.79 38.80 -19.19
C PHE A 442 -1.72 38.02 -17.87
N TYR A 443 -2.87 38.05 -17.19
CA TYR A 443 -3.18 37.67 -15.81
C TYR A 443 -2.77 38.68 -14.73
N GLN A 444 -3.74 39.50 -14.34
CA GLN A 444 -3.73 40.32 -13.14
C GLN A 444 -3.91 39.40 -11.92
N VAL A 445 -2.84 38.77 -11.44
CA VAL A 445 -2.86 38.05 -10.15
C VAL A 445 -2.79 39.09 -9.03
N ASN A 446 -3.92 39.33 -8.37
CA ASN A 446 -3.98 40.16 -7.17
C ASN A 446 -3.34 39.41 -6.00
N TYR A 447 -2.07 39.64 -5.71
CA TYR A 447 -1.43 39.14 -4.49
C TYR A 447 -2.02 39.84 -3.25
N ILE A 448 -2.45 39.04 -2.27
CA ILE A 448 -2.99 39.54 -1.01
C ILE A 448 -1.95 39.33 0.09
N HIS A 449 -1.39 40.42 0.61
CA HIS A 449 -0.39 40.36 1.69
C HIS A 449 -1.00 39.80 2.99
N ALA A 450 -0.49 38.65 3.44
CA ALA A 450 -0.97 37.90 4.61
C ALA A 450 -0.93 38.69 5.94
N THR A 451 -0.16 39.77 6.03
CA THR A 451 -0.07 40.63 7.23
C THR A 451 -1.33 41.48 7.49
N THR A 452 -2.21 41.62 6.48
CA THR A 452 -3.42 42.45 6.55
C THR A 452 -4.73 41.66 6.59
N LEU A 453 -4.69 40.34 6.45
CA LEU A 453 -5.88 39.48 6.48
C LEU A 453 -6.29 39.19 7.93
N GLN A 454 -7.56 39.41 8.25
CA GLN A 454 -8.09 39.17 9.60
C GLN A 454 -8.93 37.90 9.67
N LYS A 455 -9.72 37.62 8.62
CA LYS A 455 -10.64 36.48 8.60
C LYS A 455 -10.95 36.04 7.17
N ILE A 456 -11.06 34.73 6.95
CA ILE A 456 -11.62 34.13 5.74
C ILE A 456 -12.96 33.50 6.12
N ILE A 457 -14.00 33.79 5.33
CA ILE A 457 -15.35 33.24 5.51
C ILE A 457 -15.76 32.59 4.20
N ILE A 458 -16.15 31.32 4.23
CA ILE A 458 -16.73 30.63 3.07
C ILE A 458 -18.22 30.49 3.32
N LYS A 459 -19.05 31.04 2.42
CA LYS A 459 -20.52 30.98 2.52
C LYS A 459 -21.13 30.98 1.11
N ASN A 460 -22.05 30.06 0.83
CA ASN A 460 -22.80 29.97 -0.44
C ASN A 460 -21.90 30.08 -1.70
N HIS A 461 -20.88 29.21 -1.81
CA HIS A 461 -19.89 29.19 -2.91
C HIS A 461 -19.11 30.51 -3.11
N ARG A 462 -19.02 31.35 -2.08
CA ARG A 462 -18.22 32.58 -2.09
C ARG A 462 -17.17 32.54 -1.00
N VAL A 463 -15.94 32.94 -1.36
CA VAL A 463 -14.87 33.23 -0.40
C VAL A 463 -14.89 34.71 -0.10
N ILE A 464 -15.10 35.06 1.15
CA ILE A 464 -15.10 36.44 1.66
C ILE A 464 -13.83 36.61 2.48
N LEU A 465 -12.94 37.48 2.00
CA LEU A 465 -11.73 37.86 2.72
C LEU A 465 -11.99 39.18 3.44
N LYS A 466 -11.85 39.17 4.77
CA LYS A 466 -11.97 40.37 5.61
C LYS A 466 -10.58 40.85 6.02
N HIS A 467 -10.26 42.07 5.63
CA HIS A 467 -9.00 42.73 6.00
C HIS A 467 -9.11 43.44 7.35
N LYS A 468 -7.96 43.64 8.01
CA LYS A 468 -7.84 44.42 9.26
C LYS A 468 -8.31 45.87 9.11
N SER A 469 -8.28 46.43 7.90
CA SER A 469 -8.79 47.77 7.57
C SER A 469 -10.32 47.82 7.36
N GLY A 470 -11.04 46.71 7.56
CA GLY A 470 -12.50 46.65 7.37
C GLY A 470 -12.96 46.35 5.93
N PHE A 471 -12.04 46.39 4.95
CA PHE A 471 -12.34 46.09 3.55
C PHE A 471 -12.70 44.60 3.33
N LYS A 472 -13.75 44.34 2.54
CA LYS A 472 -14.20 42.98 2.17
C LYS A 472 -13.99 42.74 0.68
N LYS A 473 -13.25 41.68 0.33
CA LYS A 473 -13.14 41.18 -1.04
C LYS A 473 -13.92 39.87 -1.16
N ILE A 474 -14.79 39.76 -2.17
CA ILE A 474 -15.66 38.59 -2.38
C ILE A 474 -15.27 37.94 -3.70
N PHE A 475 -14.91 36.66 -3.65
CA PHE A 475 -14.65 35.83 -4.82
C PHE A 475 -15.79 34.82 -4.96
N LYS A 476 -16.25 34.59 -6.19
CA LYS A 476 -17.19 33.51 -6.53
C LYS A 476 -16.36 32.28 -6.90
N LEU A 477 -16.57 31.15 -6.25
CA LEU A 477 -15.95 29.89 -6.70
C LEU A 477 -16.63 29.48 -8.02
N PHE A 478 -15.83 29.30 -9.07
CA PHE A 478 -16.22 28.49 -10.20
C PHE A 478 -15.84 27.03 -9.88
N LEU A 479 -16.73 26.32 -9.22
CA LEU A 479 -16.69 24.86 -9.21
C LEU A 479 -17.30 24.41 -10.54
N LYS A 480 -16.48 23.86 -11.44
CA LYS A 480 -17.01 23.17 -12.62
C LYS A 480 -17.56 21.82 -12.12
N TRP A 481 -18.84 21.83 -11.78
CA TRP A 481 -19.62 20.64 -11.47
C TRP A 481 -20.09 20.06 -12.81
N GLN A 482 -19.56 18.92 -13.23
CA GLN A 482 -20.23 18.09 -14.23
C GLN A 482 -21.01 17.02 -13.47
N ALA A 483 -22.22 17.40 -13.07
CA ALA A 483 -23.30 16.46 -12.85
C ALA A 483 -24.50 16.94 -13.68
N LYS A 484 -24.83 16.15 -14.68
CA LYS A 484 -26.06 16.14 -15.48
C LYS A 484 -26.17 14.67 -15.89
N ASP A 485 -27.18 13.89 -15.57
CA ASP A 485 -28.48 14.07 -14.93
C ASP A 485 -28.79 12.70 -14.32
N ILE A 486 -29.22 12.57 -13.06
CA ILE A 486 -29.92 11.37 -12.57
C ILE A 486 -30.97 11.81 -11.55
N PHE A 487 -32.23 11.79 -12.01
CA PHE A 487 -33.39 11.42 -11.20
C PHE A 487 -33.40 9.90 -11.03
#